data_AF-A0A1B1LMV8-F1
#
_entry.id   AF-A0A1B1LMV8-F1
#
_cell.length_a   1.000
_cell.length_b   1.000
_cell.length_c   1.000
_cell.angle_alpha   90.00
_cell.angle_beta   90.00
_cell.angle_gamma   90.00
#
_symmetry.space_group_name_H-M   'P 1'
#
loop_
_entity.id
_entity.type
_entity.pdbx_description
1 polymer ?
#
loop_
_entity_poly.entity_id
_entity_poly.type
_entity_poly.pdbx_seq_one_letter_code
_entity_poly.pdbx_strand_id
1 'polypeptide(L)'
;PSAFDRILGSRMGAEAVLALMDAAPDSEAVVVSLDGNQAVRVPLMACVEKTKSVATAMADKRWEQAVKLRGRSFERNLETYKMLTRLRPPKLSEADLQQHGFKVAIM
;
A
#
# COMPACT_ATOMS: atom_id res chain seq x y z
N PRO A 1 17.55 5.90 -9.06
CA PRO A 1 16.53 4.88 -9.39
C PRO A 1 17.04 3.45 -9.19
N SER A 2 16.39 2.72 -8.28
CA SER A 2 16.59 1.28 -8.03
C SER A 2 16.19 0.44 -9.25
N ALA A 3 16.50 -0.87 -9.24
CA ALA A 3 16.04 -1.78 -10.29
C ALA A 3 14.50 -1.77 -10.43
N PHE A 4 13.80 -1.70 -9.30
CA PHE A 4 12.35 -1.56 -9.26
C PHE A 4 11.89 -0.25 -9.94
N ASP A 5 12.47 0.90 -9.55
CA ASP A 5 12.08 2.19 -10.12
C ASP A 5 12.29 2.27 -11.64
N ARG A 6 13.35 1.63 -12.15
CA ARG A 6 13.64 1.58 -13.59
C ARG A 6 12.56 0.79 -14.34
N ILE A 7 12.24 -0.41 -13.88
CA ILE A 7 11.21 -1.26 -14.51
C ILE A 7 9.85 -0.58 -14.40
N LEU A 8 9.55 -0.01 -13.23
CA LEU A 8 8.30 0.68 -12.96
C LEU A 8 8.13 1.89 -13.89
N GLY A 9 9.11 2.79 -13.92
CA GLY A 9 9.06 3.99 -14.75
C GLY A 9 8.93 3.66 -16.24
N SER A 10 9.67 2.66 -16.74
CA SER A 10 9.56 2.23 -18.14
C SER A 10 8.18 1.66 -18.47
N ARG A 11 7.61 0.81 -17.61
CA ARG A 11 6.28 0.19 -17.84
C ARG A 11 5.16 1.23 -17.75
N MET A 12 5.18 2.07 -16.71
CA MET A 12 4.17 3.11 -16.53
C MET A 12 4.27 4.19 -17.61
N GLY A 13 5.48 4.53 -18.07
CA GLY A 13 5.68 5.46 -19.18
C GLY A 13 5.11 4.92 -20.49
N ALA A 14 5.36 3.64 -20.81
CA ALA A 14 4.75 3.00 -21.97
C ALA A 14 3.21 2.99 -21.88
N GLU A 15 2.66 2.64 -20.72
CA GLU A 15 1.21 2.66 -20.48
C GLU A 15 0.61 4.07 -20.60
N ALA A 16 1.33 5.11 -20.19
CA ALA A 16 0.88 6.49 -20.33
C ALA A 16 0.77 6.93 -21.80
N VAL A 17 1.71 6.47 -22.65
CA VAL A 17 1.64 6.70 -24.10
C VAL A 17 0.44 5.98 -24.70
N LEU A 18 0.20 4.72 -24.32
CA LEU A 18 -0.98 3.98 -24.76
C LEU A 18 -2.27 4.67 -24.31
N ALA A 19 -2.33 5.16 -23.08
CA ALA A 19 -3.47 5.92 -22.57
C ALA A 19 -3.73 7.19 -23.38
N LEU A 20 -2.69 7.88 -23.83
CA LEU A 20 -2.81 9.05 -24.72
C LEU A 20 -3.32 8.66 -26.11
N MET A 21 -2.86 7.53 -26.66
CA MET A 21 -3.30 7.04 -27.97
C MET A 21 -4.76 6.55 -27.96
N ASP A 22 -5.22 6.00 -26.84
CA ASP A 22 -6.61 5.53 -26.66
C ASP A 22 -7.59 6.66 -26.34
N ALA A 23 -7.10 7.85 -25.97
CA ALA A 23 -7.93 8.95 -25.47
C ALA A 23 -8.74 9.64 -26.59
N ALA A 24 -9.98 10.00 -26.25
CA ALA A 24 -10.87 10.86 -27.01
C ALA A 24 -11.00 12.25 -26.34
N PRO A 25 -11.53 13.29 -27.04
CA PRO A 25 -11.65 14.65 -26.48
C PRO A 25 -12.44 14.75 -25.17
N ASP A 26 -13.34 13.81 -24.90
CA ASP A 26 -14.18 13.70 -23.71
C ASP A 26 -13.63 12.71 -22.66
N SER A 27 -12.50 12.07 -22.93
CA SER A 27 -11.87 11.15 -22.00
C SER A 27 -11.41 11.86 -20.73
N GLU A 28 -11.72 11.26 -19.58
CA GLU A 28 -11.26 11.78 -18.28
C GLU A 28 -9.73 11.69 -18.17
N ALA A 29 -9.12 12.69 -17.53
CA ALA A 29 -7.70 12.64 -17.20
C ALA A 29 -7.41 11.49 -16.23
N VAL A 30 -6.41 10.67 -16.54
CA VAL A 30 -6.02 9.50 -15.75
C VAL A 30 -4.60 9.61 -15.20
N VAL A 31 -4.36 8.91 -14.09
CA VAL A 31 -3.04 8.60 -13.55
C VAL A 31 -2.75 7.13 -13.83
N VAL A 32 -1.59 6.86 -14.43
CA VAL A 32 -1.07 5.50 -14.47
C VAL A 32 -0.57 5.16 -13.07
N SER A 33 -1.04 4.06 -12.50
CA SER A 33 -0.73 3.61 -11.15
C SER A 33 -0.45 2.10 -11.13
N LEU A 34 -0.24 1.56 -9.93
CA LEU A 34 -0.07 0.13 -9.71
C LEU A 34 -1.18 -0.43 -8.84
N ASP A 35 -1.76 -1.55 -9.26
CA ASP A 35 -2.53 -2.45 -8.39
C ASP A 35 -1.98 -3.87 -8.52
N GLY A 36 -1.64 -4.51 -7.40
CA GLY A 36 -1.06 -5.85 -7.42
C GLY A 36 0.17 -6.03 -8.32
N ASN A 37 1.01 -4.98 -8.48
CA ASN A 37 2.16 -4.94 -9.39
C ASN A 37 1.81 -4.96 -10.89
N GLN A 38 0.56 -4.67 -11.24
CA GLN A 38 0.09 -4.43 -12.60
C GLN A 38 -0.18 -2.95 -12.82
N ALA A 39 0.16 -2.44 -14.01
CA ALA A 39 -0.14 -1.07 -14.37
C ALA A 39 -1.65 -0.91 -14.61
N VAL A 40 -2.24 0.12 -14.01
CA VAL A 40 -3.68 0.44 -14.12
C VAL A 40 -3.86 1.92 -14.38
N ARG A 41 -4.94 2.31 -15.08
CA ARG A 41 -5.35 3.70 -15.27
C ARG A 41 -6.44 4.04 -14.26
N VAL A 42 -6.24 5.09 -13.48
CA VAL A 42 -7.21 5.54 -12.47
C VAL A 42 -7.54 7.01 -12.68
N PRO A 43 -8.79 7.47 -12.43
CA PRO A 43 -9.16 8.87 -12.56
C PRO A 43 -8.25 9.80 -11.75
N LEU A 44 -7.70 10.83 -12.40
CA LEU A 44 -6.77 11.77 -11.78
C LEU A 44 -7.39 12.45 -10.56
N MET A 45 -8.63 12.92 -10.69
CA MET A 45 -9.28 13.65 -9.61
C MET A 45 -9.58 12.76 -8.40
N ALA A 46 -9.93 11.49 -8.61
CA ALA A 46 -10.08 10.53 -7.52
C ALA A 46 -8.76 10.33 -6.75
N CYS A 47 -7.61 10.28 -7.45
CA CYS A 47 -6.29 10.21 -6.81
C CYS A 47 -5.97 11.48 -5.99
N VAL A 48 -6.31 12.66 -6.52
CA VAL A 48 -6.10 13.95 -5.84
C VAL A 48 -6.95 14.03 -4.58
N GLU A 49 -8.23 13.70 -4.65
CA GLU A 49 -9.15 13.70 -3.51
C GLU A 49 -8.71 12.72 -2.42
N LYS A 50 -8.34 11.50 -2.81
CA LYS A 50 -7.83 10.51 -1.85
C LYS A 50 -6.58 11.00 -1.14
N THR A 51 -5.65 11.62 -1.86
CA THR A 51 -4.41 12.17 -1.26
C THR A 51 -4.71 13.33 -0.30
N LYS A 52 -5.64 14.22 -0.67
CA LYS A 52 -6.10 15.31 0.21
C LYS A 52 -6.79 14.77 1.47
N SER A 53 -7.60 13.71 1.35
CA SER A 53 -8.29 13.11 2.49
C SER A 53 -7.33 12.59 3.58
N VAL A 54 -6.15 12.09 3.19
CA VAL A 54 -5.09 11.70 4.14
C VAL A 54 -4.58 12.92 4.90
N ALA A 55 -4.31 14.03 4.20
CA ALA A 55 -3.83 15.26 4.82
C ALA A 55 -4.87 15.83 5.80
N THR A 56 -6.15 15.84 5.43
CA THR A 56 -7.25 16.23 6.32
C THR A 56 -7.33 15.34 7.56
N ALA A 57 -7.30 14.01 7.39
CA ALA A 57 -7.35 13.08 8.53
C ALA A 57 -6.16 13.27 9.49
N MET A 58 -4.97 13.58 8.96
CA MET A 58 -3.79 13.91 9.76
C MET A 58 -3.96 15.22 10.53
N ALA A 59 -4.49 16.27 9.90
CA ALA A 59 -4.74 17.57 10.55
C ALA A 59 -5.77 17.46 11.69
N ASP A 60 -6.82 16.67 11.47
CA ASP A 60 -7.88 16.38 12.44
C ASP A 60 -7.46 15.35 13.51
N LYS A 61 -6.21 14.88 13.48
CA LYS A 61 -5.66 13.85 14.41
C LYS A 61 -6.44 12.53 14.38
N ARG A 62 -7.07 12.18 13.25
CA ARG A 62 -7.76 10.90 13.02
C ARG A 62 -6.77 9.86 12.49
N TRP A 63 -5.89 9.37 13.37
CA TRP A 63 -4.73 8.54 12.99
C TRP A 63 -5.11 7.22 12.33
N GLU A 64 -6.09 6.50 12.87
CA GLU A 64 -6.54 5.22 12.34
C GLU A 64 -7.11 5.40 10.93
N GLN A 65 -7.85 6.48 10.71
CA GLN A 65 -8.38 6.81 9.38
C GLN A 65 -7.24 7.15 8.41
N ALA A 66 -6.25 7.93 8.82
CA ALA A 66 -5.10 8.28 7.99
C ALA A 66 -4.30 7.04 7.55
N VAL A 67 -4.14 6.04 8.44
CA VAL A 67 -3.50 4.75 8.11
C VAL A 67 -4.34 3.99 7.09
N LYS A 68 -5.66 3.85 7.31
CA LYS A 68 -6.56 3.15 6.39
C LYS A 68 -6.57 3.76 4.99
N LEU A 69 -6.55 5.09 4.89
CA LEU A 69 -6.55 5.81 3.61
C LEU A 69 -5.28 5.57 2.78
N ARG A 70 -4.13 5.28 3.41
CA ARG A 70 -2.88 4.88 2.73
C ARG A 70 -2.95 3.48 2.12
N GLY A 71 -3.92 2.68 2.54
CA GLY A 71 -4.25 1.38 1.96
C GLY A 71 -3.72 0.18 2.75
N ARG A 72 -4.25 -1.00 2.40
CA ARG A 72 -4.06 -2.26 3.13
C ARG A 72 -2.60 -2.66 3.33
N SER A 73 -1.74 -2.44 2.32
CA SER A 73 -0.32 -2.79 2.45
C SER A 73 0.40 -1.89 3.46
N PHE A 74 0.02 -0.61 3.55
CA PHE A 74 0.63 0.30 4.51
C PHE A 74 0.22 -0.07 5.94
N GLU A 75 -1.08 -0.32 6.16
CA GLU A 75 -1.63 -0.75 7.45
C GLU A 75 -0.95 -2.05 7.93
N ARG A 76 -0.92 -3.08 7.08
CA ARG A 76 -0.24 -4.35 7.37
C ARG A 76 1.25 -4.16 7.70
N ASN A 77 1.97 -3.38 6.89
CA ASN A 77 3.40 -3.16 7.12
C ASN A 77 3.66 -2.41 8.44
N LEU A 78 2.79 -1.46 8.80
CA LEU A 78 2.87 -0.75 10.08
C LEU A 78 2.60 -1.69 11.27
N GLU A 79 1.62 -2.58 11.16
CA GLU A 79 1.33 -3.59 12.19
C GLU A 79 2.50 -4.57 12.36
N THR A 80 3.04 -5.09 11.26
CA THR A 80 4.22 -5.95 11.28
C THR A 80 5.41 -5.24 11.93
N TYR A 81 5.66 -3.98 11.57
CA TYR A 81 6.72 -3.20 12.19
C TYR A 81 6.53 -3.04 13.71
N LYS A 82 5.31 -2.69 14.16
CA LYS A 82 4.96 -2.61 15.59
C LYS A 82 5.10 -3.96 16.31
N MET A 83 4.84 -5.07 15.62
CA MET A 83 4.98 -6.41 16.19
C MET A 83 6.46 -6.77 16.36
N LEU A 84 7.27 -6.58 15.31
CA LEU A 84 8.70 -6.94 15.30
C LEU A 84 9.54 -6.05 16.21
N THR A 85 9.13 -4.81 16.47
CA THR A 85 9.82 -3.90 17.39
C THR A 85 9.59 -4.21 18.87
N ARG A 86 8.65 -5.10 19.21
CA ARG A 86 8.46 -5.55 20.59
C ARG A 86 9.64 -6.43 20.98
N LEU A 87 10.56 -5.87 21.76
CA LEU A 87 11.82 -6.48 22.21
C LEU A 87 11.66 -7.78 23.01
N ARG A 88 10.45 -8.12 23.46
CA ARG A 88 10.20 -9.35 24.23
C ARG A 88 9.02 -10.09 23.62
N PRO A 89 9.16 -11.40 23.34
CA PRO A 89 8.01 -12.24 23.08
C PRO A 89 7.00 -12.09 24.23
N PRO A 90 5.69 -12.13 23.96
CA PRO A 90 4.71 -12.24 25.03
C PRO A 90 5.09 -13.42 25.93
N LYS A 91 5.04 -13.21 27.26
CA LYS A 91 5.23 -14.29 28.22
C LYS A 91 4.03 -15.21 28.14
N LEU A 92 4.09 -16.21 27.27
CA LEU A 92 3.12 -17.30 27.19
C LEU A 92 3.26 -18.15 28.46
N SER A 93 2.16 -18.48 29.12
CA SER A 93 2.17 -19.45 30.21
C SER A 93 2.40 -20.87 29.65
N GLU A 94 2.86 -21.80 30.49
CA GLU A 94 3.02 -23.21 30.08
C GLU A 94 1.70 -23.83 29.58
N ALA A 95 0.57 -23.37 30.12
CA ALA A 95 -0.76 -23.76 29.66
C ALA A 95 -1.05 -23.27 28.23
N ASP A 96 -0.64 -22.04 27.88
CA ASP A 96 -0.82 -21.47 26.54
C ASP A 96 0.04 -22.21 25.49
N LEU A 97 1.25 -22.63 25.89
CA LEU A 97 2.18 -23.38 25.03
C LEU A 97 1.69 -24.80 24.74
N GLN A 98 1.03 -25.46 25.71
CA GLN A 98 0.47 -26.79 25.52
C GLN A 98 -0.79 -26.81 24.66
N GLN A 99 -1.51 -25.68 24.57
CA GLN A 99 -2.78 -25.61 23.84
C GLN A 99 -2.64 -25.08 22.40
N HIS A 100 -1.60 -24.27 22.10
CA HIS A 100 -1.44 -23.59 20.81
C HIS A 100 0.01 -23.60 20.23
N GLY A 101 0.90 -24.44 20.75
CA GLY A 101 2.29 -24.52 20.28
C GLY A 101 2.45 -25.26 18.95
N PHE A 102 3.10 -24.63 17.96
CA PHE A 102 3.50 -25.27 16.70
C PHE A 102 5.03 -25.39 16.61
N LYS A 103 5.54 -26.54 16.13
CA LYS A 103 6.95 -26.73 15.81
C LYS A 103 7.18 -26.37 14.34
N VAL A 104 7.95 -25.32 14.07
CA VAL A 104 8.26 -24.85 12.72
C VAL A 104 9.76 -24.88 12.51
N ALA A 105 10.22 -25.48 11.42
CA ALA A 105 11.61 -25.43 10.98
C ALA A 105 11.72 -24.53 9.74
N ILE A 106 12.81 -23.75 9.66
CA ILE A 106 13.15 -22.90 8.50
C ILE A 106 14.51 -23.39 8.02
N MET A 107 14.62 -23.72 6.73
CA MET A 107 15.88 -24.08 6.05
C MET A 107 16.30 -22.98 5.09
#